data_AF-C5LGA8-F1
#
_entry.id   AF-C5LGA8-F1
#
_cell.length_a   1.000
_cell.length_b   1.000
_cell.length_c   1.000
_cell.angle_alpha   90.00
_cell.angle_beta   90.00
_cell.angle_gamma   90.00
#
_symmetry.space_group_name_H-M   'P 1'
#
loop_
_entity.id
_entity.type
_entity.pdbx_description
1 polymer ?
#
loop_
_entity_poly.entity_id
_entity_poly.type
_entity_poly.pdbx_seq_one_letter_code
_entity_poly.pdbx_strand_id
1 'polypeptide(L)'
;MLDCFSESCREIDVNADTIDDALMVMNSVRSDITTGFALRRELAQKRDKQDGEDQLFSRLGGLEGIDEFVTRLYECVERDRRINPFFTGAKLKAIKQAQTDFIIKTLGGPSEYSGRSLEEIHAVLAITDYHLDCFLQLVARALRDCGQDQETVDEVSSIVVFRFIASIMMVGLGQVVVKLGNLRTNILKGHYAKMGYTIK
;
A
#
# COMPACT_ATOMS: atom_id res chain seq x y z
N MET A 1 -1.43 21.53 -4.40
CA MET A 1 -2.56 20.57 -4.52
C MET A 1 -3.87 21.25 -4.14
N LEU A 2 -4.01 21.78 -2.92
CA LEU A 2 -5.25 22.45 -2.50
C LEU A 2 -5.47 23.81 -3.14
N ASP A 3 -4.39 24.55 -3.46
CA ASP A 3 -4.50 25.79 -4.25
C ASP A 3 -5.00 25.50 -5.67
N CYS A 4 -4.53 24.41 -6.28
CA CYS A 4 -5.02 23.96 -7.60
C CYS A 4 -6.50 23.54 -7.55
N PHE A 5 -6.93 22.89 -6.46
CA PHE A 5 -8.34 22.52 -6.27
C PHE A 5 -9.22 23.76 -6.13
N SER A 6 -8.82 24.73 -5.28
CA SER A 6 -9.53 26.00 -5.11
C SER A 6 -9.69 26.74 -6.43
N GLU A 7 -8.62 26.84 -7.22
CA GLU A 7 -8.67 27.48 -8.53
C GLU A 7 -9.58 26.74 -9.50
N SER A 8 -9.50 25.41 -9.59
CA SER A 8 -10.42 24.63 -10.43
C SER A 8 -11.89 24.76 -10.01
N CYS A 9 -12.19 24.87 -8.71
CA CYS A 9 -13.56 25.10 -8.23
C CYS A 9 -14.08 26.50 -8.56
N ARG A 10 -13.20 27.52 -8.54
CA ARG A 10 -13.54 28.88 -8.99
C ARG A 10 -13.81 28.93 -10.49
N GLU A 11 -13.04 28.17 -11.29
CA GLU A 11 -13.25 28.09 -12.74
C GLU A 11 -14.61 27.49 -13.14
N ILE A 12 -15.23 26.70 -12.27
CA ILE A 12 -16.56 26.11 -12.49
C ILE A 12 -17.68 26.81 -11.67
N ASP A 13 -17.42 28.03 -11.19
CA ASP A 13 -18.38 28.88 -10.45
C ASP A 13 -18.99 28.19 -9.21
N VAL A 14 -18.23 27.33 -8.53
CA VAL A 14 -18.65 26.77 -7.25
C VAL A 14 -18.67 27.90 -6.21
N ASN A 15 -19.74 27.92 -5.41
CA ASN A 15 -19.94 28.92 -4.36
C ASN A 15 -18.76 28.92 -3.36
N ALA A 16 -18.32 30.11 -2.95
CA ALA A 16 -17.17 30.29 -2.07
C ALA A 16 -17.30 29.59 -0.71
N ASP A 17 -18.48 29.63 -0.10
CA ASP A 17 -18.75 28.93 1.17
C ASP A 17 -18.65 27.41 1.00
N THR A 18 -19.07 26.88 -0.16
CA THR A 18 -18.92 25.46 -0.50
C THR A 18 -17.45 25.08 -0.74
N ILE A 19 -16.64 25.98 -1.31
CA ILE A 19 -15.20 25.77 -1.47
C ILE A 19 -14.53 25.73 -0.10
N ASP A 20 -14.87 26.64 0.81
CA ASP A 20 -14.31 26.70 2.16
C ASP A 20 -14.68 25.46 2.99
N ASP A 21 -15.94 25.01 2.93
CA ASP A 21 -16.37 23.76 3.56
C ASP A 21 -15.60 22.55 3.02
N ALA A 22 -15.43 22.46 1.70
CA ALA A 22 -14.66 21.38 1.06
C ALA A 22 -13.18 21.43 1.45
N LEU A 23 -12.58 22.62 1.51
CA LEU A 23 -11.20 22.82 1.96
C LEU A 23 -11.03 22.46 3.44
N MET A 24 -12.00 22.75 4.29
CA MET A 24 -12.00 22.39 5.70
C MET A 24 -12.03 20.87 5.90
N VAL A 25 -12.91 20.17 5.17
CA VAL A 25 -12.97 18.69 5.19
C VAL A 25 -11.69 18.08 4.65
N MET A 26 -11.21 18.55 3.49
CA MET A 26 -9.96 18.05 2.90
C MET A 26 -8.75 18.31 3.80
N ASN A 27 -8.72 19.43 4.53
CA ASN A 27 -7.68 19.70 5.52
C ASN A 27 -7.74 18.75 6.71
N SER A 28 -8.94 18.38 7.18
CA SER A 28 -9.08 17.41 8.27
C SER A 28 -8.58 16.01 7.88
N VAL A 29 -8.80 15.58 6.63
CA VAL A 29 -8.32 14.28 6.13
C VAL A 29 -6.94 14.37 5.46
N ARG A 30 -6.38 15.57 5.34
CA ARG A 30 -5.06 15.80 4.70
C ARG A 30 -4.00 15.00 5.44
N SER A 31 -4.06 15.00 6.77
CA SER A 31 -3.18 14.17 7.60
C SER A 31 -3.35 12.70 7.24
N ASP A 32 -4.57 12.18 7.11
CA ASP A 32 -4.79 10.75 6.80
C ASP A 32 -4.25 10.36 5.41
N ILE A 33 -4.37 11.25 4.41
CA ILE A 33 -3.86 11.02 3.04
C ILE A 33 -2.34 11.19 2.97
N THR A 34 -1.79 12.21 3.61
CA THR A 34 -0.35 12.53 3.55
C THR A 34 0.47 11.68 4.51
N THR A 35 -0.11 11.26 5.64
CA THR A 35 0.51 10.34 6.59
C THR A 35 0.80 9.03 5.89
N GLY A 36 -0.10 8.50 5.06
CA GLY A 36 0.18 7.32 4.26
C GLY A 36 1.51 7.44 3.49
N PHE A 37 1.64 8.40 2.57
CA PHE A 37 2.87 8.55 1.78
C PHE A 37 4.10 8.99 2.60
N ALA A 38 3.93 9.94 3.53
CA ALA A 38 5.01 10.49 4.34
C ALA A 38 5.55 9.47 5.35
N LEU A 39 4.68 8.75 6.05
CA LEU A 39 5.03 7.62 6.91
C LEU A 39 5.72 6.56 6.08
N ARG A 40 5.14 6.15 4.93
CA ARG A 40 5.73 5.12 4.07
C ARG A 40 7.16 5.48 3.60
N ARG A 41 7.40 6.76 3.28
CA ARG A 41 8.73 7.28 2.92
C ARG A 41 9.68 7.35 4.13
N GLU A 42 9.21 7.84 5.28
CA GLU A 42 10.01 7.95 6.50
C GLU A 42 10.41 6.56 7.03
N LEU A 43 9.48 5.60 7.03
CA LEU A 43 9.73 4.22 7.41
C LEU A 43 10.74 3.54 6.48
N ALA A 44 10.64 3.77 5.16
CA ALA A 44 11.64 3.30 4.20
C ALA A 44 13.03 3.92 4.44
N GLN A 45 13.09 5.18 4.88
CA GLN A 45 14.35 5.88 5.18
C GLN A 45 14.95 5.47 6.53
N LYS A 46 14.13 5.19 7.55
CA LYS A 46 14.60 4.70 8.87
C LYS A 46 15.25 3.32 8.79
N ARG A 47 14.76 2.48 7.87
CA ARG A 47 15.28 1.12 7.68
C ARG A 47 16.74 1.06 7.19
N ASP A 48 17.22 2.09 6.51
CA ASP A 48 18.63 2.18 6.11
C ASP A 48 19.59 2.35 7.32
N LYS A 49 19.04 2.52 8.54
CA LYS A 49 19.78 2.86 9.77
C LYS A 49 19.55 1.96 10.99
N GLN A 50 18.72 0.91 10.96
CA GLN A 50 18.49 0.04 12.12
C GLN A 50 18.52 -1.45 11.74
N ASP A 51 19.30 -2.20 12.52
CA ASP A 51 19.91 -3.50 12.22
C ASP A 51 18.95 -4.71 12.25
N GLY A 52 19.25 -5.70 11.38
CA GLY A 52 19.03 -7.15 11.57
C GLY A 52 17.60 -7.68 11.53
N GLU A 53 17.09 -8.04 10.34
CA GLU A 53 15.82 -8.77 10.15
C GLU A 53 15.71 -9.97 11.14
N ASP A 54 16.79 -10.72 11.35
CA ASP A 54 16.88 -11.91 12.22
C ASP A 54 16.48 -11.67 13.70
N GLN A 55 16.65 -10.46 14.23
CA GLN A 55 16.28 -10.16 15.62
C GLN A 55 14.77 -10.04 15.80
N LEU A 56 14.04 -9.59 14.77
CA LEU A 56 12.59 -9.41 14.83
C LEU A 56 11.84 -10.74 14.85
N PHE A 57 12.30 -11.74 14.10
CA PHE A 57 11.70 -13.08 14.17
C PHE A 57 11.77 -13.66 15.58
N SER A 58 12.91 -13.52 16.26
CA SER A 58 13.06 -13.99 17.63
C SER A 58 12.20 -13.18 18.62
N ARG A 59 12.14 -11.86 18.46
CA ARG A 59 11.30 -10.95 19.29
C ARG A 59 9.81 -11.27 19.19
N LEU A 60 9.34 -11.63 17.99
CA LEU A 60 7.96 -12.02 17.74
C LEU A 60 7.65 -13.45 18.19
N GLY A 61 8.54 -14.13 18.92
CA GLY A 61 8.29 -15.48 19.44
C GLY A 61 8.59 -16.61 18.46
N GLY A 62 9.40 -16.36 17.43
CA GLY A 62 9.78 -17.35 16.44
C GLY A 62 8.58 -17.87 15.64
N LEU A 63 8.59 -19.16 15.28
CA LEU A 63 7.55 -19.74 14.42
C LEU A 63 6.15 -19.63 15.03
N GLU A 64 6.02 -19.94 16.32
CA GLU A 64 4.72 -19.97 17.01
C GLU A 64 4.11 -18.57 17.10
N GLY A 65 4.90 -17.56 17.46
CA GLY A 65 4.37 -16.20 17.57
C GLY A 65 4.08 -15.55 16.21
N ILE A 66 4.78 -15.93 15.14
CA ILE A 66 4.39 -15.52 13.78
C ILE A 66 3.07 -16.19 13.35
N ASP A 67 2.87 -17.48 13.63
CA ASP A 67 1.61 -18.17 13.32
C ASP A 67 0.43 -17.56 14.09
N GLU A 68 0.63 -17.24 15.37
CA GLU A 68 -0.36 -16.55 16.20
C GLU A 68 -0.70 -15.16 15.63
N PHE A 69 0.33 -14.37 15.29
CA PHE A 69 0.16 -13.06 14.67
C PHE A 69 -0.63 -13.13 13.36
N VAL A 70 -0.26 -14.04 12.45
CA VAL A 70 -0.96 -14.19 11.16
C VAL A 70 -2.38 -14.67 11.37
N THR A 71 -2.60 -15.61 12.27
CA THR A 71 -3.95 -16.06 12.64
C THR A 71 -4.80 -14.88 13.10
N ARG A 72 -4.26 -14.06 14.01
CA ARG A 72 -4.95 -12.87 14.53
C ARG A 72 -5.17 -11.80 13.47
N LEU A 73 -4.22 -11.58 12.58
CA LEU A 73 -4.35 -10.65 11.46
C LEU A 73 -5.55 -11.02 10.58
N TYR A 74 -5.69 -12.30 10.23
CA TYR A 74 -6.79 -12.71 9.38
C TYR A 74 -8.15 -12.68 10.08
N GLU A 75 -8.19 -12.93 11.38
CA GLU A 75 -9.38 -12.69 12.17
C GLU A 75 -9.83 -11.22 12.12
N CYS A 76 -8.89 -10.27 12.09
CA CYS A 76 -9.19 -8.85 11.88
C CYS A 76 -9.62 -8.56 10.44
N VAL A 77 -8.93 -9.13 9.44
CA VAL A 77 -9.25 -8.97 8.00
C VAL A 77 -10.66 -9.45 7.68
N GLU A 78 -11.07 -10.61 8.17
CA GLU A 78 -12.40 -11.17 7.93
C GLU A 78 -13.53 -10.31 8.52
N ARG A 79 -13.23 -9.47 9.52
CA ARG A 79 -14.20 -8.57 10.15
C ARG A 79 -14.18 -7.15 9.58
N ASP A 80 -13.12 -6.77 8.84
CA ASP A 80 -12.98 -5.44 8.27
C ASP A 80 -13.66 -5.34 6.89
N ARG A 81 -14.74 -4.57 6.82
CA ARG A 81 -15.52 -4.38 5.58
C ARG A 81 -14.74 -3.70 4.45
N ARG A 82 -13.64 -3.01 4.75
CA ARG A 82 -12.79 -2.30 3.79
C ARG A 82 -11.82 -3.25 3.10
N ILE A 83 -11.47 -4.38 3.75
CA ILE A 83 -10.44 -5.32 3.29
C ILE A 83 -11.02 -6.70 2.93
N ASN A 84 -11.98 -7.22 3.70
CA ASN A 84 -12.59 -8.53 3.45
C ASN A 84 -13.01 -8.75 1.98
N PRO A 85 -13.60 -7.77 1.25
CA PRO A 85 -14.01 -7.98 -0.14
C PRO A 85 -12.90 -8.51 -1.07
N PHE A 86 -11.62 -8.19 -0.83
CA PHE A 86 -10.48 -8.70 -1.61
C PHE A 86 -10.23 -10.21 -1.44
N PHE A 87 -10.77 -10.80 -0.37
CA PHE A 87 -10.58 -12.20 0.00
C PHE A 87 -11.83 -13.05 -0.26
N THR A 88 -12.89 -12.47 -0.85
CA THR A 88 -14.11 -13.21 -1.17
C THR A 88 -13.82 -14.32 -2.19
N GLY A 89 -14.17 -15.57 -1.84
CA GLY A 89 -13.88 -16.75 -2.66
C GLY A 89 -12.42 -17.21 -2.65
N ALA A 90 -11.56 -16.55 -1.87
CA ALA A 90 -10.16 -16.92 -1.75
C ALA A 90 -9.97 -18.15 -0.85
N LYS A 91 -8.90 -18.92 -1.12
CA LYS A 91 -8.49 -20.03 -0.26
C LYS A 91 -7.73 -19.50 0.95
N LEU A 92 -8.44 -18.94 1.92
CA LEU A 92 -7.84 -18.25 3.08
C LEU A 92 -6.78 -19.08 3.79
N LYS A 93 -6.98 -20.40 3.97
CA LYS A 93 -5.96 -21.27 4.57
C LYS A 93 -4.63 -21.24 3.80
N ALA A 94 -4.68 -21.30 2.47
CA ALA A 94 -3.48 -21.25 1.64
C ALA A 94 -2.81 -19.86 1.68
N ILE A 95 -3.62 -18.80 1.77
CA ILE A 95 -3.12 -17.43 1.89
C ILE A 95 -2.43 -17.23 3.26
N LYS A 96 -3.05 -17.68 4.36
CA LYS A 96 -2.47 -17.63 5.71
C LYS A 96 -1.11 -18.31 5.74
N GLN A 97 -1.00 -19.51 5.17
CA GLN A 97 0.26 -20.24 5.08
C GLN A 97 1.31 -19.46 4.28
N ALA A 98 0.97 -19.04 3.06
CA ALA A 98 1.88 -18.31 2.19
C ALA A 98 2.36 -17.00 2.83
N GLN A 99 1.48 -16.27 3.53
CA GLN A 99 1.84 -15.05 4.23
C GLN A 99 2.70 -15.32 5.47
N THR A 100 2.45 -16.42 6.20
CA THR A 100 3.30 -16.88 7.30
C THR A 100 4.71 -17.14 6.82
N ASP A 101 4.86 -17.92 5.75
CA ASP A 101 6.17 -18.23 5.15
C ASP A 101 6.90 -16.96 4.66
N PHE A 102 6.14 -16.04 4.04
CA PHE A 102 6.67 -14.77 3.61
C PHE A 102 7.18 -13.92 4.78
N ILE A 103 6.41 -13.82 5.87
CA ILE A 103 6.80 -13.04 7.05
C ILE A 103 8.01 -13.67 7.73
N ILE A 104 8.02 -14.98 7.94
CA ILE A 104 9.17 -15.69 8.53
C ILE A 104 10.43 -15.39 7.73
N LYS A 105 10.39 -15.56 6.40
CA LYS A 105 11.53 -15.26 5.52
C LYS A 105 11.97 -13.80 5.63
N THR A 106 11.00 -12.88 5.63
CA THR A 106 11.27 -11.44 5.63
C THR A 106 11.90 -10.98 6.95
N LEU A 107 11.60 -11.67 8.04
CA LEU A 107 12.15 -11.38 9.37
C LEU A 107 13.36 -12.28 9.69
N GLY A 108 14.02 -12.88 8.69
CA GLY A 108 15.24 -13.64 8.92
C GLY A 108 15.05 -15.04 9.54
N GLY A 109 13.81 -15.52 9.62
CA GLY A 109 13.53 -16.89 10.06
C GLY A 109 13.80 -17.94 8.98
N PRO A 110 13.74 -19.24 9.32
CA PRO A 110 14.24 -20.34 8.48
C PRO A 110 13.35 -20.72 7.29
N SER A 111 12.35 -19.91 6.93
CA SER A 111 11.38 -20.25 5.88
C SER A 111 11.83 -19.81 4.50
N GLU A 112 11.56 -20.64 3.50
CA GLU A 112 11.65 -20.28 2.10
C GLU A 112 10.25 -20.00 1.53
N TYR A 113 9.90 -18.71 1.39
CA TYR A 113 8.79 -18.33 0.54
C TYR A 113 9.11 -18.62 -0.93
N SER A 114 8.36 -19.56 -1.51
CA SER A 114 8.45 -20.02 -2.90
C SER A 114 7.19 -19.70 -3.72
N GLY A 115 6.27 -18.91 -3.16
CA GLY A 115 5.06 -18.48 -3.85
C GLY A 115 5.33 -17.47 -4.97
N ARG A 116 4.27 -17.15 -5.72
CA ARG A 116 4.27 -16.06 -6.72
C ARG A 116 4.76 -14.76 -6.11
N SER A 117 5.32 -13.88 -6.94
CA SER A 117 5.77 -12.58 -6.45
C SER A 117 4.58 -11.78 -5.91
N LEU A 118 4.83 -10.88 -4.95
CA LEU A 118 3.79 -9.97 -4.46
C LEU A 118 3.22 -9.12 -5.61
N GLU A 119 4.05 -8.75 -6.58
CA GLU A 119 3.62 -8.04 -7.79
C GLU A 119 2.58 -8.85 -8.57
N GLU A 120 2.88 -10.09 -8.92
CA GLU A 120 2.00 -10.97 -9.70
C GLU A 120 0.67 -11.24 -8.99
N ILE A 121 0.71 -11.40 -7.67
CA ILE A 121 -0.50 -11.67 -6.87
C ILE A 121 -1.41 -10.44 -6.84
N HIS A 122 -0.85 -9.24 -6.68
CA HIS A 122 -1.62 -8.03 -6.44
C HIS A 122 -1.89 -7.19 -7.70
N ALA A 123 -1.22 -7.47 -8.83
CA ALA A 123 -1.40 -6.72 -10.08
C ALA A 123 -2.84 -6.74 -10.63
N VAL A 124 -3.61 -7.78 -10.31
CA VAL A 124 -5.01 -7.93 -10.75
C VAL A 124 -6.01 -7.36 -9.74
N LEU A 125 -5.53 -6.85 -8.61
CA LEU A 125 -6.36 -6.30 -7.54
C LEU A 125 -6.37 -4.77 -7.65
N ALA A 126 -7.54 -4.15 -7.55
CA ALA A 126 -7.70 -2.69 -7.54
C ALA A 126 -7.34 -2.10 -6.17
N ILE A 127 -6.13 -2.39 -5.69
CA ILE A 127 -5.63 -1.89 -4.40
C ILE A 127 -5.20 -0.43 -4.58
N THR A 128 -5.55 0.37 -3.59
CA THR A 128 -5.23 1.81 -3.52
C THR A 128 -4.48 2.06 -2.23
N ASP A 129 -3.90 3.25 -2.08
CA ASP A 129 -3.26 3.70 -0.83
C ASP A 129 -4.18 3.53 0.37
N TYR A 130 -5.48 3.82 0.20
CA TYR A 130 -6.49 3.61 1.24
C TYR A 130 -6.56 2.16 1.71
N HIS A 131 -6.56 1.19 0.79
CA HIS A 131 -6.61 -0.22 1.14
C HIS A 131 -5.33 -0.67 1.84
N LEU A 132 -4.17 -0.17 1.41
CA LEU A 132 -2.90 -0.42 2.10
C LEU A 132 -2.93 0.13 3.53
N ASP A 133 -3.37 1.37 3.73
CA ASP A 133 -3.41 1.99 5.05
C ASP A 133 -4.39 1.25 5.98
N CYS A 134 -5.54 0.83 5.47
CA CYS A 134 -6.47 -0.03 6.20
C CYS A 134 -5.82 -1.36 6.60
N PHE A 135 -5.09 -2.01 5.69
CA PHE A 135 -4.39 -3.26 5.99
C PHE A 135 -3.30 -3.07 7.07
N LEU A 136 -2.53 -1.99 7.01
CA LEU A 136 -1.51 -1.66 8.02
C LEU A 136 -2.12 -1.40 9.40
N GLN A 137 -3.30 -0.78 9.47
CA GLN A 137 -4.04 -0.66 10.73
C GLN A 137 -4.39 -2.04 11.32
N LEU A 138 -4.75 -3.02 10.48
CA LEU A 138 -5.03 -4.38 10.92
C LEU A 138 -3.77 -5.12 11.36
N VAL A 139 -2.64 -4.93 10.67
CA VAL A 139 -1.33 -5.45 11.09
C VAL A 139 -0.96 -4.92 12.47
N ALA A 140 -0.99 -3.60 12.65
CA ALA A 140 -0.65 -2.98 13.92
C ALA A 140 -1.59 -3.41 15.06
N ARG A 141 -2.88 -3.60 14.76
CA ARG A 141 -3.84 -4.13 15.73
C ARG A 141 -3.53 -5.57 16.11
N ALA A 142 -3.29 -6.44 15.14
CA ALA A 142 -3.02 -7.84 15.41
C ALA A 142 -1.75 -8.04 16.24
N LEU A 143 -0.68 -7.29 15.95
CA LEU A 143 0.55 -7.31 16.75
C LEU A 143 0.31 -6.87 18.20
N ARG A 144 -0.46 -5.79 18.43
CA ARG A 144 -0.84 -5.36 19.79
C ARG A 144 -1.70 -6.39 20.52
N ASP A 145 -2.63 -7.03 19.81
CA ASP A 145 -3.46 -8.10 20.39
C ASP A 145 -2.61 -9.31 20.79
N CYS A 146 -1.49 -9.56 20.10
CA CYS A 146 -0.46 -10.55 20.46
C CYS A 146 0.55 -10.05 21.51
N GLY A 147 0.28 -8.92 22.17
CA GLY A 147 1.09 -8.40 23.28
C GLY A 147 2.40 -7.71 22.88
N GLN A 148 2.60 -7.39 21.60
CA GLN A 148 3.81 -6.70 21.15
C GLN A 148 3.82 -5.23 21.57
N ASP A 149 5.00 -4.73 21.94
CA ASP A 149 5.21 -3.31 22.24
C ASP A 149 5.14 -2.42 20.98
N GLN A 150 5.04 -1.11 21.20
CA GLN A 150 4.86 -0.14 20.11
C GLN A 150 6.08 -0.08 19.17
N GLU A 151 7.29 -0.29 19.70
CA GLU A 151 8.52 -0.30 18.90
C GLU A 151 8.51 -1.47 17.91
N THR A 152 8.18 -2.65 18.38
CA THR A 152 8.03 -3.86 17.56
C THR A 152 6.92 -3.71 16.53
N VAL A 153 5.78 -3.11 16.91
CA VAL A 153 4.67 -2.81 16.00
C VAL A 153 5.12 -1.89 14.86
N ASP A 154 5.87 -0.83 15.17
CA ASP A 154 6.34 0.14 14.20
C ASP A 154 7.37 -0.46 13.25
N GLU A 155 8.32 -1.26 13.77
CA GLU A 155 9.32 -1.97 12.97
C GLU A 155 8.68 -2.94 11.97
N VAL A 156 7.76 -3.81 12.42
CA VAL A 156 7.10 -4.79 11.54
C VAL A 156 6.24 -4.07 10.50
N SER A 157 5.48 -3.04 10.90
CA SER A 157 4.65 -2.26 9.97
C SER A 157 5.50 -1.60 8.88
N SER A 158 6.69 -1.10 9.24
CA SER A 158 7.66 -0.52 8.30
C SER A 158 8.18 -1.53 7.29
N ILE A 159 8.48 -2.74 7.72
CA ILE A 159 8.94 -3.82 6.85
C ILE A 159 7.84 -4.20 5.86
N VAL A 160 6.61 -4.39 6.33
CA VAL A 160 5.45 -4.72 5.49
C VAL A 160 5.23 -3.63 4.44
N VAL A 161 5.22 -2.37 4.85
CA VAL A 161 5.13 -1.21 3.96
C VAL A 161 6.21 -1.25 2.87
N PHE A 162 7.47 -1.36 3.28
CA PHE A 162 8.60 -1.28 2.35
C PHE A 162 8.51 -2.39 1.30
N ARG A 163 8.23 -3.63 1.73
CA ARG A 163 8.10 -4.79 0.84
C ARG A 163 6.86 -4.67 -0.06
N PHE A 164 5.75 -4.16 0.45
CA PHE A 164 4.52 -3.94 -0.33
C PHE A 164 4.72 -2.87 -1.42
N ILE A 165 5.30 -1.72 -1.07
CA ILE A 165 5.54 -0.62 -2.03
C ILE A 165 6.56 -1.01 -3.09
N ALA A 166 7.68 -1.60 -2.67
CA ALA A 166 8.74 -2.01 -3.57
C ALA A 166 8.25 -3.02 -4.62
N SER A 167 7.29 -3.87 -4.26
CA SER A 167 6.77 -4.91 -5.15
C SER A 167 5.46 -4.55 -5.88
N ILE A 168 4.61 -3.65 -5.37
CA ILE A 168 3.25 -3.45 -5.92
C ILE A 168 3.03 -2.02 -6.45
N MET A 169 3.53 -1.00 -5.75
CA MET A 169 3.22 0.41 -6.09
C MET A 169 4.11 0.98 -7.21
N MET A 170 5.31 0.44 -7.43
CA MET A 170 6.17 0.85 -8.55
C MET A 170 5.57 0.48 -9.92
N VAL A 171 4.61 -0.45 -9.97
CA VAL A 171 3.85 -0.79 -11.19
C VAL A 171 2.79 0.27 -11.50
N GLY A 172 2.16 0.88 -10.50
CA GLY A 172 1.13 1.92 -10.71
C GLY A 172 1.68 3.15 -11.43
N LEU A 173 2.85 3.63 -11.01
CA LEU A 173 3.56 4.72 -11.70
C LEU A 173 4.09 4.27 -13.06
N GLY A 174 4.65 3.06 -13.18
CA GLY A 174 5.12 2.51 -14.45
C GLY A 174 4.02 2.41 -15.50
N GLN A 175 2.85 1.86 -15.15
CA GLN A 175 1.69 1.75 -16.04
C GLN A 175 1.10 3.12 -16.39
N VAL A 176 1.04 4.07 -15.45
CA VAL A 176 0.60 5.45 -15.73
C VAL A 176 1.57 6.18 -16.65
N VAL A 177 2.89 6.05 -16.45
CA VAL A 177 3.92 6.64 -17.33
C VAL A 177 3.87 6.03 -18.73
N VAL A 178 3.72 4.71 -18.85
CA VAL A 178 3.53 4.01 -20.14
C VAL A 178 2.24 4.47 -20.82
N LYS A 179 1.13 4.57 -20.07
CA LYS A 179 -0.18 4.98 -20.60
C LYS A 179 -0.17 6.45 -21.05
N LEU A 180 0.48 7.35 -20.31
CA LEU A 180 0.70 8.75 -20.69
C LEU A 180 1.64 8.88 -21.89
N GLY A 181 2.70 8.06 -21.96
CA GLY A 181 3.60 8.00 -23.11
C GLY A 181 2.89 7.55 -24.39
N ASN A 182 2.06 6.52 -24.31
CA ASN A 182 1.26 6.02 -25.43
C ASN A 182 0.19 7.03 -25.86
N LEU A 183 -0.47 7.70 -24.91
CA LEU A 183 -1.48 8.73 -25.21
C LEU A 183 -0.85 9.93 -25.93
N ARG A 184 0.31 10.42 -25.46
CA ARG A 184 1.07 11.48 -26.12
C ARG A 184 1.48 11.09 -27.53
N THR A 185 1.93 9.86 -27.72
CA THR A 185 2.34 9.34 -29.04
C THR A 185 1.17 9.26 -30.02
N ASN A 186 0.00 8.82 -29.55
CA ASN A 186 -1.20 8.73 -30.38
C ASN A 186 -1.77 10.11 -30.75
N ILE A 187 -1.74 11.08 -29.84
CA ILE A 187 -2.14 12.47 -30.12
C ILE A 187 -1.23 13.09 -31.19
N LEU A 188 0.09 12.90 -31.06
CA LEU A 188 1.05 13.37 -32.06
C LEU A 188 0.79 12.69 -33.41
N LYS A 189 0.74 11.35 -33.47
CA LYS A 189 0.44 10.63 -34.72
C LYS A 189 -0.86 11.09 -35.38
N GLY A 190 -1.92 11.33 -34.61
CA GLY A 190 -3.19 11.86 -35.12
C GLY A 190 -3.09 13.29 -35.64
N HIS A 191 -2.31 14.16 -35.00
CA HIS A 191 -2.09 15.54 -35.45
C HIS A 191 -1.28 15.61 -36.76
N TYR A 192 -0.19 14.84 -36.86
CA TYR A 192 0.65 14.82 -38.07
C TYR A 192 -0.01 14.11 -39.25
N ALA A 193 -0.81 13.07 -39.02
CA ALA A 193 -1.60 12.42 -40.06
C ALA A 193 -2.60 13.39 -40.71
N LYS A 194 -3.22 14.28 -39.93
CA LYS A 194 -4.10 15.35 -40.45
C LYS A 194 -3.37 16.40 -41.30
N MET A 195 -2.06 16.54 -41.11
CA MET A 195 -1.19 17.41 -41.91
C MET A 195 -0.52 16.67 -43.08
N GLY A 196 -0.84 15.39 -43.32
CA GLY A 196 -0.29 14.59 -44.41
C GLY A 196 1.07 13.94 -44.15
N TYR A 197 1.55 13.95 -42.90
CA TYR A 197 2.85 13.38 -42.52
C TYR A 197 2.67 12.06 -41.75
N THR A 198 3.52 11.07 -42.03
CA THR A 198 3.55 9.78 -41.31
C THR A 198 4.78 9.73 -40.40
N ILE A 199 4.56 9.57 -39.09
CA ILE A 199 5.64 9.36 -38.11
C ILE A 199 5.94 7.86 -38.04
N LYS A 200 7.17 7.44 -38.39
CA LYS A 200 7.66 6.07 -38.18
C LYS A 200 7.90 5.80 -36.69
#